data_AF-A0A838EYG7-F1
#
_entry.id   AF-A0A838EYG7-F1
#
_cell.length_a   1.000
_cell.length_b   1.000
_cell.length_c   1.000
_cell.angle_alpha   90.00
_cell.angle_beta   90.00
_cell.angle_gamma   90.00
#
_symmetry.space_group_name_H-M   'P 1'
#
loop_
_entity.id
_entity.type
_entity.pdbx_description
1 polymer ?
#
loop_
_entity_poly.entity_id
_entity_poly.type
_entity_poly.pdbx_seq_one_letter_code
_entity_poly.pdbx_strand_id
1 'polypeptide(L)'
;MKSSTYRAGLMYGLLCYAGVTLNYNHFFLFPVGLALLYFYFLRENTDWYRNQFVKYTSLGMFLILITLITHIDLRFFDHALSLGQFKSYLMVVIKRKAFYSLSFIGLAAFILMLIKPKIKLLATLSIDFKRLKELGILVACVIVLGLVVDRDLVKSFGILWFVVFLSILPLEWIFQSISRLRSRRNFIYAIYVLLCLLDSHFEGRVRMLYNFYQSPPDIVEFLNR
;
A
#
# COMPACT_ATOMS: atom_id res chain seq x y z
N MET A 1 6.59 -19.33 26.97
CA MET A 1 6.83 -19.23 25.51
C MET A 1 5.59 -18.64 24.85
N LYS A 2 5.65 -17.43 24.26
CA LYS A 2 4.46 -16.79 23.67
C LYS A 2 4.18 -17.37 22.28
N SER A 3 3.00 -17.98 22.10
CA SER A 3 2.49 -18.53 20.81
C SER A 3 2.55 -17.54 19.63
N SER A 4 2.53 -16.23 19.92
CA SER A 4 2.62 -15.15 18.94
C SER A 4 3.88 -15.20 18.07
N THR A 5 5.00 -15.72 18.57
CA THR A 5 6.28 -15.78 17.85
C THR A 5 6.23 -16.71 16.63
N TYR A 6 5.61 -17.88 16.78
CA TYR A 6 5.53 -18.89 15.71
C TYR A 6 4.57 -18.47 14.59
N ARG A 7 3.49 -17.78 14.97
CA ARG A 7 2.49 -17.27 14.03
C ARG A 7 3.09 -16.21 13.10
N ALA A 8 3.99 -15.35 13.60
CA ALA A 8 4.59 -14.29 12.79
C ALA A 8 5.46 -14.84 11.64
N GLY A 9 6.35 -15.79 11.93
CA GLY A 9 7.22 -16.39 10.90
C GLY A 9 6.44 -17.19 9.85
N LEU A 10 5.43 -17.96 10.30
CA LEU A 10 4.52 -18.70 9.42
C LEU A 10 3.70 -17.75 8.54
N MET A 11 3.09 -16.70 9.13
CA MET A 11 2.29 -15.73 8.39
C MET A 11 3.12 -14.99 7.34
N TYR A 12 4.35 -14.58 7.68
CA TYR A 12 5.24 -13.95 6.71
C TYR A 12 5.54 -14.88 5.52
N GLY A 13 5.89 -16.14 5.81
CA GLY A 13 6.14 -17.14 4.76
C GLY A 13 4.94 -17.40 3.86
N LEU A 14 3.74 -17.55 4.44
CA LEU A 14 2.50 -17.76 3.69
C LEU A 14 2.06 -16.52 2.89
N LEU A 15 2.29 -15.32 3.42
CA LEU A 15 1.97 -14.08 2.71
C LEU A 15 2.88 -13.87 1.50
N CYS A 16 4.17 -14.15 1.64
CA CYS A 16 5.09 -14.13 0.49
C CYS A 16 4.73 -15.21 -0.53
N TYR A 17 4.34 -16.41 -0.09
CA TYR A 17 3.83 -17.44 -0.98
C TYR A 17 2.61 -16.96 -1.76
N ALA A 18 1.62 -16.37 -1.07
CA ALA A 18 0.44 -15.79 -1.73
C ALA A 18 0.83 -14.70 -2.76
N GLY A 19 1.82 -13.86 -2.43
CA GLY A 19 2.37 -12.89 -3.38
C GLY A 19 2.97 -13.54 -4.64
N VAL A 20 3.77 -14.60 -4.46
CA VAL A 20 4.36 -15.35 -5.58
C VAL A 20 3.31 -16.03 -6.44
N THR A 21 2.23 -16.55 -5.84
CA THR A 21 1.12 -17.15 -6.62
C THR A 21 0.35 -16.12 -7.46
N LEU A 22 0.33 -14.85 -7.05
CA LEU A 22 -0.30 -13.78 -7.84
C LEU A 22 0.61 -13.34 -9.01
N ASN A 23 1.91 -13.22 -8.75
CA ASN A 23 2.90 -12.92 -9.78
C ASN A 23 4.28 -13.45 -9.34
N TYR A 24 4.86 -14.31 -10.17
CA TYR A 24 6.12 -15.01 -9.90
C TYR A 24 7.31 -14.08 -9.62
N ASN A 25 7.32 -12.87 -10.17
CA ASN A 25 8.37 -11.88 -9.95
C ASN A 25 8.42 -11.37 -8.50
N HIS A 26 7.36 -11.60 -7.71
CA HIS A 26 7.34 -11.33 -6.27
C HIS A 26 8.24 -12.27 -5.47
N PHE A 27 8.81 -13.31 -6.10
CA PHE A 27 9.77 -14.20 -5.45
C PHE A 27 10.92 -13.43 -4.80
N PHE A 28 11.43 -12.39 -5.46
CA PHE A 28 12.55 -11.58 -4.94
C PHE A 28 12.20 -10.80 -3.66
N LEU A 29 10.92 -10.54 -3.39
CA LEU A 29 10.50 -9.92 -2.12
C LEU A 29 10.74 -10.84 -0.92
N PHE A 30 10.76 -12.15 -1.12
CA PHE A 30 10.95 -13.11 -0.03
C PHE A 30 12.37 -13.06 0.56
N PRO A 31 13.46 -13.29 -0.20
CA PRO A 31 14.81 -13.24 0.37
C PRO A 31 15.18 -11.83 0.83
N VAL A 32 14.76 -10.79 0.11
CA VAL A 32 15.08 -9.40 0.48
C VAL A 32 14.31 -8.98 1.72
N GLY A 33 13.01 -9.29 1.79
CA GLY A 33 12.19 -9.02 2.97
C GLY A 33 12.64 -9.82 4.18
N LEU A 34 13.04 -11.08 4.00
CA LEU A 34 13.59 -11.91 5.08
C LEU A 34 14.90 -11.33 5.62
N ALA A 35 15.81 -10.92 4.74
CA ALA A 35 17.06 -10.28 5.13
C ALA A 35 16.81 -8.98 5.90
N LEU A 36 15.89 -8.14 5.38
CA LEU A 36 15.55 -6.86 6.00
C LEU A 36 14.87 -7.08 7.37
N LEU A 37 13.99 -8.06 7.49
CA LEU A 37 13.39 -8.44 8.77
C LEU A 37 14.43 -8.98 9.75
N TYR A 38 15.30 -9.88 9.32
CA TYR A 38 16.27 -10.54 10.17
C TYR A 38 17.35 -9.57 10.70
N PHE A 39 17.93 -8.75 9.82
CA PHE A 39 19.05 -7.86 10.17
C PHE A 39 18.62 -6.51 10.74
N TYR A 40 17.48 -5.97 10.32
CA TYR A 40 17.05 -4.63 10.74
C TYR A 40 15.95 -4.70 11.80
N PHE A 41 14.79 -5.29 11.46
CA PHE A 41 13.61 -5.25 12.33
C PHE A 41 13.71 -6.13 13.57
N LEU A 42 14.28 -7.33 13.43
CA LEU A 42 14.40 -8.30 14.51
C LEU A 42 15.73 -8.18 15.26
N ARG A 43 16.53 -7.13 15.00
CA ARG A 43 17.85 -6.95 15.61
C ARG A 43 17.81 -6.86 17.13
N GLU A 44 16.74 -6.26 17.67
CA GLU A 44 16.57 -6.09 19.12
C GLU A 44 15.97 -7.32 19.81
N ASN A 45 15.56 -8.34 19.05
CA ASN A 45 15.00 -9.57 19.59
C ASN A 45 16.08 -10.61 19.91
N THR A 46 15.75 -11.55 20.78
CA THR A 46 16.66 -12.63 21.17
C THR A 46 17.05 -13.51 19.97
N ASP A 47 18.27 -14.06 19.99
CA ASP A 47 18.74 -15.04 19.00
C ASP A 47 17.77 -16.21 18.83
N TRP A 48 17.21 -16.68 19.95
CA TRP A 48 16.21 -17.72 19.94
C TRP A 48 14.99 -17.33 19.12
N TYR A 49 14.44 -16.11 19.29
CA TYR A 49 13.31 -15.63 18.50
C TYR A 49 13.64 -15.60 17.01
N ARG A 50 14.82 -15.08 16.64
CA ARG A 50 15.26 -14.96 15.25
C ARG A 50 15.36 -16.32 14.56
N ASN A 51 15.93 -17.31 15.25
CA ASN A 51 16.05 -18.66 14.73
C ASN A 51 14.68 -19.35 14.58
N GLN A 52 13.77 -19.15 15.53
CA GLN A 52 12.40 -19.65 15.38
C GLN A 52 11.71 -18.98 14.18
N PHE A 53 11.81 -17.66 14.05
CA PHE A 53 11.20 -16.94 12.93
C PHE A 53 11.62 -17.53 11.57
N VAL A 54 12.92 -17.69 11.34
CA VAL A 54 13.45 -18.29 10.09
C VAL A 54 12.95 -19.73 9.91
N LYS A 55 12.94 -20.54 10.98
CA LYS A 55 12.45 -21.92 10.94
C LYS A 55 10.98 -22.02 10.53
N TYR A 56 10.12 -21.11 11.00
CA TYR A 56 8.70 -21.12 10.60
C TYR A 56 8.46 -20.50 9.23
N THR A 57 9.30 -19.56 8.81
CA THR A 57 9.27 -18.99 7.46
C THR A 57 9.72 -19.98 6.38
N SER A 58 10.50 -21.02 6.72
CA SER A 58 10.97 -22.03 5.77
C SER A 58 9.83 -22.81 5.09
N LEU A 59 8.66 -22.96 5.75
CA LEU A 59 7.49 -23.56 5.13
C LEU A 59 7.00 -22.74 3.93
N GLY A 60 6.96 -21.41 4.06
CA GLY A 60 6.64 -20.52 2.94
C GLY A 60 7.68 -20.61 1.83
N MET A 61 8.97 -20.67 2.20
CA MET A 61 10.06 -20.86 1.23
C MET A 61 9.88 -22.15 0.42
N PHE A 62 9.54 -23.25 1.08
CA PHE A 62 9.31 -24.53 0.43
C PHE A 62 8.16 -24.48 -0.57
N LEU A 63 7.04 -23.88 -0.20
CA LEU A 63 5.89 -23.72 -1.10
C LEU A 63 6.23 -22.82 -2.29
N ILE A 64 6.93 -21.72 -2.05
CA ILE A 64 7.42 -20.82 -3.10
C ILE A 64 8.31 -21.56 -4.10
N LEU A 65 9.23 -22.40 -3.62
CA LEU A 65 10.10 -23.21 -4.48
C LEU A 65 9.30 -24.19 -5.35
N ILE A 66 8.28 -24.85 -4.79
CA ILE A 66 7.38 -25.72 -5.57
C ILE A 66 6.67 -24.93 -6.67
N THR A 67 6.15 -23.74 -6.36
CA THR A 67 5.48 -22.88 -7.34
C THR A 67 6.43 -22.44 -8.45
N LEU A 68 7.66 -22.08 -8.12
CA LEU A 68 8.67 -21.72 -9.12
C LEU A 68 9.02 -22.89 -10.04
N ILE A 69 9.16 -24.10 -9.51
CA ILE A 69 9.49 -25.30 -10.30
C ILE A 69 8.34 -25.67 -11.25
N THR A 70 7.09 -25.48 -10.81
CA THR A 70 5.90 -25.86 -11.59
C THR A 70 5.53 -24.87 -12.70
N HIS A 71 5.91 -23.59 -12.55
CA HIS A 71 5.52 -22.52 -13.48
C HIS A 71 6.74 -21.80 -14.09
N ILE A 72 7.74 -22.55 -14.53
CA ILE A 72 8.98 -22.06 -15.17
C ILE A 72 8.66 -21.36 -16.49
N ASP A 73 8.22 -20.11 -16.43
CA ASP A 73 8.30 -19.12 -17.49
C ASP A 73 9.24 -18.01 -16.99
N LEU A 74 10.55 -18.24 -17.13
CA LEU A 74 11.63 -17.48 -16.47
C LEU A 74 11.91 -16.12 -17.14
N ARG A 75 10.89 -15.28 -17.33
CA ARG A 75 11.06 -13.91 -17.85
C ARG A 75 11.13 -12.89 -16.71
N PHE A 76 12.10 -13.06 -15.81
CA PHE A 76 12.21 -12.22 -14.60
C PHE A 76 12.63 -10.77 -14.86
N PHE A 77 13.36 -10.49 -15.94
CA PHE A 77 14.01 -9.19 -16.16
C PHE A 77 13.60 -8.47 -17.44
N ASP A 78 12.66 -9.01 -18.22
CA ASP A 78 12.26 -8.42 -19.51
C ASP A 78 11.53 -7.07 -19.35
N HIS A 79 11.09 -6.75 -18.11
CA HIS A 79 10.16 -5.67 -17.84
C HIS A 79 10.70 -4.71 -16.78
N ALA A 80 12.00 -4.36 -16.79
CA ALA A 80 12.52 -3.31 -15.90
C ALA A 80 11.77 -1.98 -16.12
N LEU A 81 11.36 -1.31 -15.04
CA LEU A 81 10.53 -0.09 -15.11
C LEU A 81 11.41 1.13 -15.42
N SER A 82 11.11 1.84 -16.52
CA SER A 82 11.79 3.11 -16.79
C SER A 82 11.26 4.23 -15.88
N LEU A 83 12.11 5.18 -15.50
CA LEU A 83 11.71 6.35 -14.68
C LEU A 83 10.55 7.14 -15.30
N GLY A 84 10.50 7.22 -16.63
CA GLY A 84 9.39 7.87 -17.35
C GLY A 84 8.05 7.14 -17.16
N GLN A 85 8.08 5.80 -17.19
CA GLN A 85 6.90 4.98 -16.93
C GLN A 85 6.48 5.02 -15.46
N PHE A 86 7.43 5.07 -14.52
CA PHE A 86 7.12 5.28 -13.11
C PHE A 86 6.28 6.53 -12.90
N LYS A 87 6.75 7.65 -13.46
CA LYS A 87 6.10 8.96 -13.34
C LYS A 87 4.70 8.93 -13.96
N SER A 88 4.53 8.28 -15.12
CA SER A 88 3.22 8.18 -15.75
C SER A 88 2.25 7.36 -14.90
N TYR A 89 2.67 6.23 -14.34
CA TYR A 89 1.84 5.42 -13.44
C TYR A 89 1.45 6.18 -12.16
N LEU A 90 2.39 6.86 -11.51
CA LEU A 90 2.09 7.69 -10.35
C LEU A 90 1.06 8.78 -10.68
N MET A 91 1.22 9.46 -11.83
CA MET A 91 0.30 10.51 -12.23
C MET A 91 -1.10 9.96 -12.51
N VAL A 92 -1.21 8.79 -13.14
CA VAL A 92 -2.50 8.11 -13.37
C VAL A 92 -3.16 7.75 -12.05
N VAL A 93 -2.41 7.20 -11.09
CA VAL A 93 -2.93 6.86 -9.76
C VAL A 93 -3.43 8.11 -9.05
N ILE A 94 -2.65 9.18 -9.00
CA ILE A 94 -3.02 10.43 -8.30
C ILE A 94 -4.23 11.09 -8.96
N LYS A 95 -4.31 11.11 -10.29
CA LYS A 95 -5.46 11.67 -11.03
C LYS A 95 -6.74 10.84 -10.86
N ARG A 96 -6.66 9.60 -10.37
CA ARG A 96 -7.81 8.71 -10.25
C ARG A 96 -8.84 9.20 -9.22
N LYS A 97 -8.40 9.91 -8.17
CA LYS A 97 -9.29 10.46 -7.12
C LYS A 97 -8.72 11.77 -6.60
N ALA A 98 -9.58 12.78 -6.39
CA ALA A 98 -9.15 14.05 -5.78
C ALA A 98 -8.52 13.83 -4.40
N PHE A 99 -9.00 12.82 -3.64
CA PHE A 99 -8.40 12.38 -2.39
C PHE A 99 -6.89 12.05 -2.47
N TYR A 100 -6.43 11.52 -3.59
CA TYR A 100 -5.01 11.18 -3.76
C TYR A 100 -4.13 12.41 -4.00
N SER A 101 -4.70 13.58 -4.31
CA SER A 101 -3.93 14.83 -4.34
C SER A 101 -3.37 15.22 -2.97
N LEU A 102 -4.05 14.83 -1.87
CA LEU A 102 -3.53 15.06 -0.52
C LEU A 102 -2.23 14.28 -0.24
N SER A 103 -1.92 13.23 -1.01
CA SER A 103 -0.68 12.48 -0.85
C SER A 103 0.57 13.35 -1.06
N PHE A 104 0.50 14.44 -1.83
CA PHE A 104 1.63 15.38 -1.97
C PHE A 104 1.93 16.11 -0.65
N ILE A 105 0.89 16.59 0.03
CA ILE A 105 1.00 17.22 1.34
C ILE A 105 1.46 16.18 2.37
N GLY A 106 0.90 14.97 2.30
CA GLY A 106 1.30 13.85 3.13
C GLY A 106 2.76 13.43 2.95
N LEU A 107 3.27 13.45 1.71
CA LEU A 107 4.68 13.17 1.42
C LEU A 107 5.60 14.25 2.01
N ALA A 108 5.23 15.53 1.87
CA ALA A 108 5.98 16.62 2.49
C ALA A 108 5.99 16.48 4.03
N ALA A 109 4.84 16.15 4.63
CA ALA A 109 4.73 15.89 6.06
C ALA A 109 5.57 14.67 6.48
N PHE A 110 5.51 13.57 5.73
CA PHE A 110 6.27 12.35 5.98
C PHE A 110 7.79 12.61 5.96
N ILE A 111 8.29 13.31 4.94
CA ILE A 111 9.72 13.67 4.84
C ILE A 111 10.12 14.57 6.01
N LEU A 112 9.30 15.56 6.34
CA LEU A 112 9.57 16.48 7.44
C LEU A 112 9.58 15.73 8.79
N MET A 113 8.69 14.75 8.99
CA MET A 113 8.70 13.88 10.18
C MET A 113 9.96 13.02 10.28
N LEU A 114 10.50 12.55 9.15
CA LEU A 114 11.75 11.77 9.14
C LEU A 114 12.98 12.62 9.50
N ILE A 115 13.02 13.89 9.10
CA ILE A 115 14.18 14.77 9.33
C ILE A 115 14.10 15.47 10.69
N LYS A 116 12.91 15.98 11.07
CA LYS A 116 12.72 16.81 12.27
C LYS A 116 11.47 16.37 13.05
N PRO A 117 11.58 15.33 13.89
CA PRO A 117 10.42 14.77 14.62
C PRO A 117 9.83 15.73 15.67
N LYS A 118 10.58 16.74 16.14
CA LYS A 118 10.18 17.63 17.25
C LYS A 118 9.51 18.95 16.83
N ILE A 119 9.01 19.06 15.60
CA ILE A 119 8.36 20.30 15.15
C ILE A 119 6.99 20.44 15.84
N LYS A 120 6.76 21.60 16.48
CA LYS A 120 5.52 21.89 17.23
C LYS A 120 4.23 21.70 16.41
N LEU A 121 4.27 21.95 15.09
CA LEU A 121 3.15 21.73 14.18
C LEU A 121 2.74 20.26 14.02
N LEU A 122 3.70 19.32 14.20
CA LEU A 122 3.47 17.88 14.11
C LEU A 122 3.43 17.20 15.48
N ALA A 123 3.63 17.95 16.56
CA ALA A 123 3.57 17.43 17.93
C ALA A 123 2.16 16.99 18.33
N THR A 124 1.13 17.43 17.61
CA THR A 124 -0.25 16.92 17.76
C THR A 124 -0.41 15.50 17.24
N LEU A 125 0.47 15.07 16.34
CA LEU A 125 0.40 13.81 15.63
C LEU A 125 1.09 12.69 16.43
N SER A 126 0.28 11.84 17.06
CA SER A 126 0.70 10.72 17.92
C SER A 126 1.25 9.51 17.15
N ILE A 127 2.10 9.74 16.14
CA ILE A 127 2.77 8.65 15.41
C ILE A 127 4.07 8.24 16.09
N ASP A 128 4.26 6.92 16.21
CA ASP A 128 5.52 6.32 16.64
C ASP A 128 6.59 6.47 15.54
N PHE A 129 7.56 7.35 15.77
CA PHE A 129 8.65 7.65 14.83
C PHE A 129 9.49 6.42 14.46
N LYS A 130 9.64 5.45 15.37
CA LYS A 130 10.41 4.23 15.10
C LYS A 130 9.74 3.42 13.99
N ARG A 131 8.43 3.20 14.13
CA ARG A 131 7.61 2.50 13.13
C ARG A 131 7.49 3.26 11.82
N LEU A 132 7.48 4.60 11.87
CA LEU A 132 7.44 5.43 10.66
C LEU A 132 8.72 5.28 9.83
N LYS A 133 9.88 5.27 10.49
CA LYS A 133 11.19 5.05 9.84
C LYS A 133 11.26 3.66 9.21
N GLU A 134 10.84 2.66 9.95
CA GLU A 134 10.69 1.28 9.50
C GLU A 134 9.82 1.16 8.24
N LEU A 135 8.66 1.84 8.22
CA LEU A 135 7.78 1.90 7.06
C LEU A 135 8.47 2.55 5.86
N GLY A 136 9.19 3.65 6.07
CA GLY A 136 9.94 4.33 5.02
C GLY A 136 11.01 3.45 4.37
N ILE A 137 11.72 2.66 5.18
CA ILE A 137 12.71 1.69 4.68
C ILE A 137 12.04 0.59 3.87
N LEU A 138 10.90 0.06 4.32
CA LEU A 138 10.16 -0.97 3.59
C LEU A 138 9.66 -0.45 2.24
N VAL A 139 9.09 0.76 2.20
CA VAL A 139 8.63 1.39 0.96
C VAL A 139 9.78 1.63 0.00
N ALA A 140 10.91 2.16 0.49
CA ALA A 140 12.10 2.37 -0.33
C ALA A 140 12.61 1.05 -0.92
N CYS A 141 12.62 -0.03 -0.13
CA CYS A 141 13.01 -1.35 -0.59
C CYS A 141 12.07 -1.88 -1.69
N VAL A 142 10.75 -1.77 -1.51
CA VAL A 142 9.76 -2.18 -2.52
C VAL A 142 9.92 -1.38 -3.82
N ILE A 143 10.15 -0.07 -3.73
CA ILE A 143 10.38 0.77 -4.92
C ILE A 143 11.68 0.36 -5.64
N VAL A 144 12.78 0.18 -4.91
CA VAL A 144 14.05 -0.27 -5.51
C VAL A 144 13.91 -1.63 -6.18
N LEU A 145 13.24 -2.58 -5.53
CA LEU A 145 12.96 -3.89 -6.12
C LEU A 145 12.06 -3.80 -7.34
N GLY A 146 11.03 -2.97 -7.31
CA GLY A 146 10.15 -2.76 -8.46
C GLY A 146 10.82 -2.06 -9.65
N LEU A 147 11.85 -1.25 -9.40
CA LEU A 147 12.66 -0.66 -10.47
C LEU A 147 13.59 -1.68 -11.13
N VAL A 148 14.16 -2.60 -10.35
CA VAL A 148 15.17 -3.57 -10.81
C VAL A 148 14.57 -4.86 -11.35
N VAL A 149 13.53 -5.38 -10.69
CA VAL A 149 12.97 -6.71 -10.94
C VAL A 149 11.80 -6.63 -11.93
N ASP A 150 10.69 -6.02 -11.54
CA ASP A 150 9.48 -6.01 -12.36
C ASP A 150 8.58 -4.79 -12.08
N ARG A 151 8.05 -4.22 -13.17
CA ARG A 151 7.05 -3.15 -13.18
C ARG A 151 5.81 -3.52 -12.37
N ASP A 152 5.40 -4.78 -12.40
CA ASP A 152 4.13 -5.19 -11.79
C ASP A 152 4.14 -5.13 -10.27
N LEU A 153 5.32 -5.16 -9.63
CA LEU A 153 5.49 -4.90 -8.19
C LEU A 153 5.05 -3.48 -7.81
N VAL A 154 5.22 -2.53 -8.71
CA VAL A 154 4.94 -1.11 -8.49
C VAL A 154 3.57 -0.72 -9.03
N LYS A 155 3.09 -1.41 -10.08
CA LYS A 155 1.76 -1.16 -10.64
C LYS A 155 0.65 -1.49 -9.65
N SER A 156 -0.48 -0.83 -9.87
CA SER A 156 -1.75 -1.13 -9.20
C SER A 156 -1.65 -1.08 -7.68
N PHE A 157 -1.66 -2.24 -7.02
CA PHE A 157 -1.77 -2.32 -5.56
C PHE A 157 -0.50 -1.86 -4.86
N GLY A 158 0.68 -2.12 -5.43
CA GLY A 158 1.98 -1.90 -4.80
C GLY A 158 2.30 -0.44 -4.46
N ILE A 159 1.90 0.52 -5.29
CA ILE A 159 2.07 1.95 -4.98
C ILE A 159 0.82 2.56 -4.35
N LEU A 160 -0.36 2.00 -4.63
CA LEU A 160 -1.63 2.55 -4.18
C LEU A 160 -1.75 2.55 -2.66
N TRP A 161 -1.32 1.49 -1.98
CA TRP A 161 -1.39 1.44 -0.52
C TRP A 161 -0.53 2.54 0.12
N PHE A 162 0.65 2.83 -0.46
CA PHE A 162 1.53 3.87 0.03
C PHE A 162 0.96 5.27 -0.25
N VAL A 163 0.42 5.50 -1.45
CA VAL A 163 -0.27 6.76 -1.80
C VAL A 163 -1.46 7.01 -0.87
N VAL A 164 -2.26 5.98 -0.58
CA VAL A 164 -3.38 6.05 0.37
C VAL A 164 -2.87 6.40 1.77
N PHE A 165 -1.84 5.73 2.25
CA PHE A 165 -1.23 6.03 3.55
C PHE A 165 -0.77 7.49 3.63
N LEU A 166 -0.10 7.99 2.58
CA LEU A 166 0.30 9.39 2.51
C LEU A 166 -0.90 10.34 2.52
N SER A 167 -2.00 10.04 1.83
CA SER A 167 -3.21 10.86 1.89
C SER A 167 -3.88 10.87 3.26
N ILE A 168 -3.71 9.82 4.08
CA ILE A 168 -4.29 9.75 5.44
C ILE A 168 -3.51 10.63 6.43
N LEU A 169 -2.18 10.76 6.29
CA LEU A 169 -1.37 11.59 7.19
C LEU A 169 -1.85 13.04 7.37
N PRO A 170 -2.08 13.85 6.31
CA PRO A 170 -2.54 15.22 6.46
C PRO A 170 -3.98 15.28 6.98
N LEU A 171 -4.77 14.25 6.70
CA LEU A 171 -6.15 14.13 7.17
C LEU A 171 -6.20 13.88 8.67
N GLU A 172 -5.37 12.98 9.19
CA GLU A 172 -5.23 12.74 10.63
C GLU A 172 -4.80 14.04 11.33
N TRP A 173 -3.87 14.79 10.72
CA TRP A 173 -3.43 16.09 11.22
C TRP A 173 -4.56 17.13 11.30
N ILE A 174 -5.38 17.23 10.24
CA ILE A 174 -6.55 18.12 10.21
C ILE A 174 -7.55 17.70 11.31
N PHE A 175 -7.84 16.41 11.45
CA PHE A 175 -8.82 15.94 12.43
C PHE A 175 -8.37 16.10 13.88
N GLN A 176 -7.09 15.89 14.17
CA GLN A 176 -6.55 16.14 15.50
C GLN A 176 -6.64 17.62 15.88
N SER A 177 -6.44 18.52 14.92
CA SER A 177 -6.60 19.96 15.10
C SER A 177 -8.06 20.36 15.41
N ILE A 178 -9.03 19.67 14.80
CA ILE A 178 -10.48 19.88 15.00
C ILE A 178 -10.99 19.20 16.30
N SER A 179 -10.23 18.26 16.87
CA SER A 179 -10.64 17.40 17.98
C SER A 179 -11.00 18.11 19.31
N ARG A 180 -10.76 19.43 19.43
CA ARG A 180 -11.25 20.25 20.56
C ARG A 180 -12.79 20.22 20.68
N LEU A 181 -13.53 19.87 19.63
CA LEU A 181 -15.00 19.75 19.63
C LEU A 181 -15.45 18.28 19.77
N ARG A 182 -15.46 17.76 21.00
CA ARG A 182 -15.67 16.32 21.33
C ARG A 182 -16.95 15.69 20.77
N SER A 183 -18.09 16.41 20.71
CA SER A 183 -19.37 15.84 20.24
C SER A 183 -19.59 15.90 18.71
N ARG A 184 -18.91 16.81 17.99
CA ARG A 184 -19.03 16.95 16.52
C ARG A 184 -18.06 16.07 15.74
N ARG A 185 -17.07 15.49 16.42
CA ARG A 185 -15.97 14.72 15.81
C ARG A 185 -16.46 13.53 14.99
N ASN A 186 -17.35 12.70 15.53
CA ASN A 186 -17.84 11.51 14.82
C ASN A 186 -18.70 11.87 13.60
N PHE A 187 -19.44 12.98 13.67
CA PHE A 187 -20.24 13.46 12.55
C PHE A 187 -19.38 14.03 11.42
N ILE A 188 -18.33 14.77 11.76
CA ILE A 188 -17.33 15.25 10.80
C ILE A 188 -16.59 14.07 10.15
N TYR A 189 -16.22 13.04 10.92
CA TYR A 189 -15.64 11.81 10.37
C TYR A 189 -16.62 11.10 9.41
N ALA A 190 -17.88 10.96 9.81
CA ALA A 190 -18.90 10.32 8.99
C ALA A 190 -19.12 11.07 7.67
N ILE A 191 -19.30 12.41 7.71
CA ILE A 191 -19.44 13.25 6.52
C ILE A 191 -18.22 13.15 5.63
N TYR A 192 -17.01 13.17 6.20
CA TYR A 192 -15.79 13.11 5.41
C TYR A 192 -15.61 11.74 4.72
N VAL A 193 -15.89 10.64 5.43
CA VAL A 193 -15.91 9.30 4.83
C VAL A 193 -16.98 9.22 3.74
N LEU A 194 -18.16 9.79 3.97
CA LEU A 194 -19.23 9.91 2.96
C LEU A 194 -18.76 10.69 1.74
N LEU A 195 -18.12 11.85 1.93
CA LEU A 195 -17.60 12.69 0.85
C LEU A 195 -16.51 11.95 0.06
N CYS A 196 -15.61 11.24 0.74
CA CYS A 196 -14.59 10.39 0.10
C CYS A 196 -15.18 9.19 -0.67
N LEU A 197 -16.28 8.62 -0.19
CA LEU A 197 -17.00 7.55 -0.88
C LEU A 197 -17.80 8.10 -2.08
N LEU A 198 -18.46 9.24 -1.90
CA LEU A 198 -19.30 9.93 -2.89
C LEU A 198 -18.48 10.45 -4.08
N ASP A 199 -17.30 11.03 -3.84
CA ASP A 199 -16.41 11.64 -4.84
C ASP A 199 -15.99 10.65 -5.97
N SER A 200 -16.12 9.34 -5.77
CA SER A 200 -15.66 8.34 -6.76
C SER A 200 -16.72 7.53 -7.48
N HIS A 201 -17.94 7.42 -6.96
CA HIS A 201 -19.02 6.65 -7.58
C HIS A 201 -20.28 7.47 -7.81
N PHE A 202 -20.51 8.53 -7.05
CA PHE A 202 -21.76 9.28 -7.16
C PHE A 202 -21.74 10.17 -8.39
N GLU A 203 -20.66 10.91 -8.66
CA GLU A 203 -20.56 11.74 -9.86
C GLU A 203 -20.68 10.91 -11.15
N GLY A 204 -19.96 9.79 -11.24
CA GLY A 204 -20.03 8.89 -12.40
C GLY A 204 -21.40 8.21 -12.58
N ARG A 205 -22.05 7.80 -11.48
CA ARG A 205 -23.40 7.19 -11.55
C ARG A 205 -24.50 8.22 -11.78
N VAL A 206 -24.39 9.42 -11.21
CA VAL A 206 -25.32 10.54 -11.47
C VAL A 206 -25.17 11.02 -12.90
N ARG A 207 -23.95 11.05 -13.46
CA ARG A 207 -23.73 11.35 -14.87
C ARG A 207 -24.31 10.28 -15.79
N MET A 208 -24.15 9.00 -15.46
CA MET A 208 -24.83 7.92 -16.20
C MET A 208 -26.35 8.01 -16.09
N LEU A 209 -26.89 8.32 -14.91
CA LEU A 209 -28.33 8.45 -14.68
C LEU A 209 -28.91 9.69 -15.37
N TYR A 210 -28.16 10.79 -15.41
CA TYR A 210 -28.49 12.01 -16.14
C TYR A 210 -28.44 11.77 -17.67
N ASN A 211 -27.42 11.08 -18.17
CA ASN A 211 -27.32 10.69 -19.57
C ASN A 211 -28.47 9.75 -19.98
N PHE A 212 -28.85 8.81 -19.10
CA PHE A 212 -30.01 7.94 -19.30
C PHE A 212 -31.34 8.73 -19.36
N TYR A 213 -31.44 9.85 -18.63
CA TYR A 213 -32.62 10.71 -18.64
C TYR A 213 -32.65 11.67 -19.84
N GLN A 214 -31.50 12.19 -20.29
CA GLN A 214 -31.41 13.07 -21.47
C GLN A 214 -31.50 12.31 -22.80
N SER A 215 -31.05 11.07 -22.83
CA SER A 215 -31.06 10.22 -24.02
C SER A 215 -31.48 8.82 -23.61
N PRO A 216 -32.77 8.60 -23.28
CA PRO A 216 -33.28 7.25 -23.17
C PRO A 216 -32.96 6.55 -24.51
N PRO A 217 -32.29 5.38 -24.50
CA PRO A 217 -32.08 4.65 -25.75
C PRO A 217 -33.46 4.43 -26.37
N ASP A 218 -33.63 4.84 -27.62
CA ASP A 218 -34.85 4.61 -28.37
C ASP A 218 -35.13 3.11 -28.34
N ILE A 219 -36.11 2.70 -27.52
CA ILE A 219 -36.54 1.31 -27.34
C ILE A 219 -36.93 0.69 -28.70
N VAL A 220 -37.18 1.53 -29.70
CA VAL A 220 -37.50 1.17 -31.09
C VAL A 220 -36.31 0.57 -31.83
N GLU A 221 -35.05 0.90 -31.51
CA GLU A 221 -33.88 0.31 -32.20
C GLU A 221 -33.53 -1.10 -31.70
N PHE A 222 -33.91 -1.45 -30.46
CA PHE A 222 -33.71 -2.79 -29.90
C PHE A 222 -34.79 -3.80 -30.32
N LEU A 223 -35.94 -3.33 -30.83
CA LEU A 223 -37.03 -4.16 -31.34
C LEU A 223 -36.93 -4.49 -32.85
N ASN A 224 -36.03 -3.81 -33.57
CA ASN A 224 -35.82 -4.00 -35.01
C ASN A 224 -34.46 -4.65 -35.36
N ARG A 225 -33.80 -5.32 -34.41
CA ARG A 225 -32.62 -6.17 -34.65
C ARG A 225 -32.84 -7.60 -34.20
#